data_AF-A0A8I1Q9F2-F1
#
_entry.id   AF-A0A8I1Q9F2-F1
#
_cell.length_a   1.000
_cell.length_b   1.000
_cell.length_c   1.000
_cell.angle_alpha   90.00
_cell.angle_beta   90.00
_cell.angle_gamma   90.00
#
_symmetry.space_group_name_H-M   'P 1'
#
loop_
_entity.id
_entity.type
_entity.pdbx_description
1 polymer ?
#
loop_
_entity_poly.entity_id
_entity_poly.type
_entity_poly.pdbx_seq_one_letter_code
_entity_poly.pdbx_strand_id
1 'polypeptide(L)'
;MPSADRARRARSRYALASAAALLAAPLLTGCGPAPWSAAGTASPVATAIATPVANDLSGGATEREVVAGAVSATISYWSTLRMDRWTADAVKPISLSMVTTVTPNDGQKVYLQKASMTAVPANSSQTFEALSAQVDEATVTPGYLVLSPYSYSQTFNVGAVPAEATYVTLQFQYDYLVQTTPTSSEFAKQTATDTLTVAITQTSTDAG
;
A
#
# COMPACT_ATOMS: atom_id res chain seq x y z
N MET A 1 52.97 9.74 -50.28
CA MET A 1 53.26 11.12 -50.75
C MET A 1 52.24 12.06 -50.11
N PRO A 2 52.57 13.30 -49.71
CA PRO A 2 53.46 13.74 -48.62
C PRO A 2 52.69 14.62 -47.60
N SER A 3 52.83 14.45 -46.27
CA SER A 3 53.73 15.19 -45.35
C SER A 3 53.88 16.71 -45.55
N ALA A 4 53.43 17.50 -44.57
CA ALA A 4 53.93 18.82 -44.19
C ALA A 4 53.67 19.01 -42.67
N ASP A 5 54.60 18.98 -41.70
CA ASP A 5 55.95 19.56 -41.55
C ASP A 5 55.92 20.96 -40.89
N ARG A 6 56.77 21.08 -39.83
CA ARG A 6 57.30 22.31 -39.15
C ARG A 6 56.45 22.91 -38.02
N ALA A 7 57.02 23.42 -36.92
CA ALA A 7 58.42 23.63 -36.52
C ALA A 7 58.49 23.88 -34.99
N ARG A 8 59.42 23.22 -34.28
CA ARG A 8 60.65 23.75 -33.64
C ARG A 8 60.51 24.96 -32.72
N ARG A 9 61.02 24.79 -31.49
CA ARG A 9 62.16 25.51 -30.82
C ARG A 9 61.99 25.33 -29.29
N ALA A 10 62.99 25.30 -28.41
CA ALA A 10 64.43 25.08 -28.48
C ALA A 10 64.94 25.00 -27.02
N ARG A 11 65.76 23.98 -26.72
CA ARG A 11 67.05 24.03 -26.00
C ARG A 11 67.17 24.75 -24.64
N SER A 12 67.75 24.06 -23.65
CA SER A 12 69.02 24.39 -22.93
C SER A 12 69.05 23.63 -21.59
N ARG A 13 69.78 22.51 -21.43
CA ARG A 13 71.23 22.32 -21.11
C ARG A 13 71.55 22.25 -19.59
N TYR A 14 72.03 21.06 -19.22
CA TYR A 14 73.09 20.71 -18.24
C TYR A 14 73.03 21.23 -16.80
N ALA A 15 73.07 20.31 -15.82
CA ALA A 15 74.31 19.96 -15.12
C ALA A 15 74.14 18.73 -14.22
N LEU A 16 75.11 17.83 -14.28
CA LEU A 16 75.34 16.72 -13.36
C LEU A 16 75.96 17.25 -12.05
N ALA A 17 75.63 16.62 -10.92
CA ALA A 17 76.58 16.41 -9.82
C ALA A 17 76.14 15.23 -8.95
N SER A 18 77.04 14.26 -8.85
CA SER A 18 76.99 13.01 -8.11
C SER A 18 77.43 13.15 -6.66
N ALA A 19 76.85 12.38 -5.74
CA ALA A 19 77.53 11.93 -4.53
C ALA A 19 76.95 10.59 -4.04
N ALA A 20 77.83 9.61 -3.89
CA ALA A 20 77.56 8.28 -3.41
C ALA A 20 77.55 8.22 -1.87
N ALA A 21 76.70 7.37 -1.30
CA ALA A 21 76.89 6.83 0.04
C ALA A 21 76.42 5.36 0.05
N LEU A 22 77.41 4.47 0.20
CA LEU A 22 77.26 3.04 0.47
C LEU A 22 76.63 2.82 1.84
N LEU A 23 75.62 1.95 1.95
CA LEU A 23 75.25 1.27 3.20
C LEU A 23 74.63 -0.11 2.88
N ALA A 24 74.95 -1.07 3.76
CA ALA A 24 74.89 -2.51 3.59
C ALA A 24 73.48 -3.15 3.64
N ALA A 25 73.41 -4.40 3.15
CA ALA A 25 72.24 -5.29 3.04
C ALA A 25 71.57 -5.67 4.38
N PRO A 26 70.33 -6.20 4.36
CA PRO A 26 70.16 -7.66 4.21
C PRO A 26 68.98 -8.09 3.29
N LEU A 27 69.10 -9.30 2.73
CA LEU A 27 68.03 -10.04 2.06
C LEU A 27 67.05 -10.60 3.11
N LEU A 28 65.78 -10.22 3.03
CA LEU A 28 64.68 -10.89 3.74
C LEU A 28 63.56 -11.18 2.73
N THR A 29 63.64 -12.35 2.08
CA THR A 29 62.50 -12.97 1.40
C THR A 29 61.56 -13.51 2.47
N GLY A 30 60.43 -12.84 2.69
CA GLY A 30 59.46 -13.23 3.71
C GLY A 30 58.14 -12.46 3.61
N CYS A 31 57.52 -12.41 2.43
CA CYS A 31 56.10 -12.02 2.32
C CYS A 31 55.21 -13.26 2.54
N GLY A 32 55.14 -13.74 3.78
CA GLY A 32 53.97 -14.50 4.21
C GLY A 32 52.81 -13.51 4.40
N PRO A 33 51.56 -13.85 4.02
CA PRO A 33 50.43 -12.95 4.27
C PRO A 33 50.33 -12.69 5.77
N ALA A 34 50.17 -11.42 6.11
CA ALA A 34 50.15 -11.02 7.50
C ALA A 34 49.03 -11.73 8.28
N PRO A 35 49.26 -12.17 9.53
CA PRO A 35 48.30 -13.00 10.26
C PRO A 35 46.98 -12.26 10.61
N TRP A 36 46.94 -10.93 10.50
CA TRP A 36 45.70 -10.14 10.61
C TRP A 36 44.85 -10.17 9.34
N SER A 37 45.33 -10.79 8.25
CA SER A 37 44.56 -10.98 7.00
C SER A 37 43.49 -12.07 7.12
N ALA A 38 43.29 -12.66 8.31
CA ALA A 38 42.15 -13.50 8.63
C ALA A 38 40.88 -12.68 8.96
N ALA A 39 40.77 -11.44 8.47
CA ALA A 39 39.52 -10.71 8.46
C ALA A 39 38.75 -11.16 7.21
N GLY A 40 37.98 -12.24 7.35
CA GLY A 40 36.92 -12.55 6.40
C GLY A 40 36.11 -11.28 6.19
N THR A 41 36.07 -10.80 4.94
CA THR A 41 35.21 -9.69 4.57
C THR A 41 33.77 -10.16 4.75
N ALA A 42 33.19 -9.89 5.92
CA ALA A 42 31.76 -9.99 6.12
C ALA A 42 31.14 -8.95 5.19
N SER A 43 30.69 -9.41 4.02
CA SER A 43 29.85 -8.58 3.15
C SER A 43 28.64 -8.17 3.99
N PRO A 44 28.31 -6.87 4.10
CA PRO A 44 27.11 -6.47 4.79
C PRO A 44 25.93 -7.14 4.07
N VAL A 45 25.22 -8.01 4.78
CA VAL A 45 23.94 -8.50 4.30
C VAL A 45 23.03 -7.28 4.30
N ALA A 46 22.67 -6.80 3.11
CA ALA A 46 21.67 -5.74 3.00
C ALA A 46 20.40 -6.25 3.67
N THR A 47 20.03 -5.66 4.81
CA THR A 47 18.73 -5.91 5.43
C THR A 47 17.67 -5.49 4.42
N ALA A 48 17.00 -6.47 3.83
CA ALA A 48 15.88 -6.20 2.93
C ALA A 48 14.82 -5.45 3.72
N ILE A 49 14.61 -4.19 3.37
CA ILE A 49 13.57 -3.36 3.97
C ILE A 49 12.25 -3.94 3.49
N ALA A 50 11.41 -4.41 4.40
CA ALA A 50 10.08 -4.91 4.04
C ALA A 50 9.33 -3.81 3.27
N THR A 51 8.78 -4.16 2.12
CA THR A 51 7.96 -3.22 1.34
C THR A 51 6.79 -2.76 2.19
N PRO A 52 6.56 -1.44 2.33
CA PRO A 52 5.43 -0.92 3.08
C PRO A 52 4.13 -1.50 2.54
N VAL A 53 3.32 -2.06 3.43
CA VAL A 53 1.99 -2.54 3.08
C VAL A 53 1.07 -1.33 2.90
N ALA A 54 0.30 -1.32 1.81
CA ALA A 54 -0.68 -0.25 1.58
C ALA A 54 -1.67 -0.18 2.75
N ASN A 55 -1.97 1.04 3.20
CA ASN A 55 -2.94 1.26 4.27
C ASN A 55 -3.79 2.49 3.97
N ASP A 56 -4.97 2.24 3.42
CA ASP A 56 -5.94 3.27 3.07
C ASP A 56 -6.45 4.04 4.29
N LEU A 57 -6.39 3.45 5.49
CA LEU A 57 -6.82 4.07 6.75
C LEU A 57 -5.65 4.58 7.59
N SER A 58 -4.47 4.77 7.01
CA SER A 58 -3.29 5.28 7.70
C SER A 58 -3.54 6.64 8.39
N GLY A 59 -4.39 7.49 7.82
CA GLY A 59 -4.83 8.77 8.42
C GLY A 59 -6.01 8.65 9.41
N GLY A 60 -6.49 7.44 9.69
CA GLY A 60 -7.67 7.15 10.52
C GLY A 60 -8.99 7.09 9.74
N ALA A 61 -9.06 7.79 8.60
CA ALA A 61 -10.20 7.78 7.69
C ALA A 61 -9.75 7.97 6.23
N THR A 62 -10.61 7.58 5.29
CA THR A 62 -10.45 7.84 3.86
C THR A 62 -11.80 8.12 3.22
N GLU A 63 -11.81 8.87 2.13
CA GLU A 63 -13.02 9.14 1.34
C GLU A 63 -12.82 8.60 -0.08
N ARG A 64 -13.89 8.01 -0.60
CA ARG A 64 -13.93 7.44 -1.95
C ARG A 64 -15.17 7.96 -2.67
N GLU A 65 -15.00 8.20 -3.97
CA GLU A 65 -16.12 8.38 -4.88
C GLU A 65 -16.23 7.13 -5.75
N VAL A 66 -17.42 6.51 -5.75
CA VAL A 66 -17.69 5.27 -6.49
C VAL A 66 -18.89 5.50 -7.40
N VAL A 67 -18.71 5.29 -8.70
CA VAL A 67 -19.73 5.52 -9.72
C VAL A 67 -20.29 4.20 -10.21
N ALA A 68 -21.61 4.09 -10.26
CA ALA A 68 -22.32 2.97 -10.86
C ALA A 68 -23.46 3.51 -11.72
N GLY A 69 -23.29 3.48 -13.05
CA GLY A 69 -24.30 4.01 -13.97
C GLY A 69 -24.58 5.50 -13.72
N ALA A 70 -25.82 5.81 -13.32
CA ALA A 70 -26.26 7.19 -13.05
C ALA A 70 -25.96 7.66 -11.62
N VAL A 71 -25.59 6.76 -10.72
CA VAL A 71 -25.33 7.08 -9.30
C VAL A 71 -23.85 7.32 -9.08
N SER A 72 -23.52 8.44 -8.44
CA SER A 72 -22.22 8.66 -7.80
C SER A 72 -22.40 8.61 -6.28
N ALA A 73 -21.67 7.71 -5.61
CA ALA A 73 -21.67 7.55 -4.16
C ALA A 73 -20.37 8.14 -3.58
N THR A 74 -20.50 9.09 -2.68
CA THR A 74 -19.40 9.56 -1.83
C THR A 74 -19.45 8.77 -0.53
N ILE A 75 -18.37 8.05 -0.24
CA ILE A 75 -18.28 7.13 0.90
C ILE A 75 -17.07 7.50 1.75
N SER A 76 -17.32 7.84 3.01
CA SER A 76 -16.26 8.05 4.00
C SER A 76 -16.14 6.78 4.84
N TYR A 77 -14.93 6.22 4.92
CA TYR A 77 -14.60 5.05 5.71
C TYR A 77 -13.68 5.44 6.86
N TRP A 78 -13.88 4.85 8.04
CA TRP A 78 -12.97 5.02 9.18
C TRP A 78 -13.00 3.80 10.10
N SER A 79 -11.99 3.71 10.97
CA SER A 79 -12.01 2.78 12.09
C SER A 79 -11.99 3.55 13.41
N THR A 80 -12.82 3.13 14.36
CA THR A 80 -12.75 3.62 15.74
C THR A 80 -11.62 2.94 16.52
N LEU A 81 -11.11 1.81 16.01
CA LEU A 81 -9.93 1.14 16.54
C LEU A 81 -8.68 1.75 15.89
N ARG A 82 -7.75 2.24 16.71
CA ARG A 82 -6.50 2.80 16.22
C ARG A 82 -5.72 1.77 15.40
N MET A 83 -5.04 2.21 14.33
CA MET A 83 -4.31 1.32 13.41
C MET A 83 -3.21 0.48 14.09
N ASP A 84 -2.59 0.99 15.16
CA ASP A 84 -1.61 0.22 15.97
C ASP A 84 -2.25 -0.94 16.76
N ARG A 85 -3.58 -0.95 16.87
CA ARG A 85 -4.36 -1.99 17.54
C ARG A 85 -5.09 -2.92 16.56
N TRP A 86 -4.91 -2.70 15.26
CA TRP A 86 -5.37 -3.64 14.23
C TRP A 86 -4.47 -4.87 14.20
N THR A 87 -4.55 -5.73 15.21
CA THR A 87 -3.79 -6.98 15.30
C THR A 87 -4.60 -8.16 14.76
N ALA A 88 -3.94 -9.32 14.57
CA ALA A 88 -4.56 -10.51 14.03
C ALA A 88 -5.81 -10.94 14.83
N ASP A 89 -5.69 -11.00 16.17
CA ASP A 89 -6.74 -11.48 17.07
C ASP A 89 -7.80 -10.44 17.45
N ALA A 90 -7.55 -9.16 17.16
CA ALA A 90 -8.49 -8.09 17.50
C ALA A 90 -9.74 -8.12 16.62
N VAL A 91 -10.90 -7.76 17.17
CA VAL A 91 -12.05 -7.39 16.35
C VAL A 91 -11.83 -5.97 15.84
N LYS A 92 -11.82 -5.81 14.52
CA LYS A 92 -11.44 -4.58 13.83
C LYS A 92 -12.69 -3.94 13.22
N PRO A 93 -13.28 -2.90 13.85
CA PRO A 93 -14.48 -2.23 13.34
C PRO A 93 -14.14 -1.31 12.17
N ILE A 94 -14.92 -1.39 11.10
CA ILE A 94 -14.92 -0.46 9.98
C ILE A 94 -16.28 0.18 9.88
N SER A 95 -16.31 1.48 10.16
CA SER A 95 -17.48 2.31 10.02
C SER A 95 -17.45 3.02 8.67
N LEU A 96 -18.63 3.27 8.12
CA LEU A 96 -18.78 4.05 6.91
C LEU A 96 -19.99 4.98 6.99
N SER A 97 -19.92 6.05 6.21
CA SER A 97 -21.04 6.92 5.88
C SER A 97 -21.07 7.10 4.36
N MET A 98 -22.25 6.99 3.77
CA MET A 98 -22.44 7.09 2.33
C MET A 98 -23.59 8.03 2.01
N VAL A 99 -23.35 8.93 1.05
CA VAL A 99 -24.36 9.75 0.41
C VAL A 99 -24.25 9.58 -1.10
N THR A 100 -25.37 9.66 -1.81
CA THR A 100 -25.39 9.54 -3.27
C THR A 100 -25.90 10.81 -3.94
N THR A 101 -25.48 10.98 -5.18
CA THR A 101 -26.05 11.88 -6.17
C THR A 101 -26.47 11.07 -7.40
N VAL A 102 -27.36 11.64 -8.23
CA VAL A 102 -27.82 11.00 -9.47
C VAL A 102 -27.69 11.97 -10.64
N THR A 103 -27.25 11.46 -11.80
CA THR A 103 -27.12 12.24 -13.04
C THR A 103 -27.81 11.53 -14.21
N PRO A 104 -28.73 12.20 -14.95
CA PRO A 104 -29.26 13.54 -14.67
C PRO A 104 -30.09 13.57 -13.38
N ASN A 105 -30.17 14.74 -12.74
CA ASN A 105 -31.00 14.93 -11.55
C ASN A 105 -32.35 15.54 -11.95
N ASP A 106 -33.24 14.70 -12.47
CA ASP A 106 -34.60 15.13 -12.87
C ASP A 106 -35.62 14.93 -11.73
N GLY A 107 -35.15 14.60 -10.53
CA GLY A 107 -35.97 14.32 -9.35
C GLY A 107 -36.19 12.84 -9.05
N GLN A 108 -35.47 11.93 -9.73
CA GLN A 108 -35.45 10.51 -9.39
C GLN A 108 -34.88 10.30 -7.97
N LYS A 109 -35.37 9.29 -7.27
CA LYS A 109 -34.81 8.86 -5.98
C LYS A 109 -33.84 7.69 -6.16
N VAL A 110 -32.87 7.61 -5.24
CA VAL A 110 -31.88 6.53 -5.17
C VAL A 110 -32.04 5.83 -3.82
N TYR A 111 -32.26 4.52 -3.86
CA TYR A 111 -32.46 3.69 -2.69
C TYR A 111 -31.33 2.67 -2.59
N LEU A 112 -30.77 2.48 -1.40
CA LEU A 112 -29.87 1.37 -1.10
C LEU A 112 -30.70 0.15 -0.73
N GLN A 113 -30.50 -0.97 -1.42
CA GLN A 113 -31.10 -2.26 -1.07
C GLN A 113 -30.18 -3.10 -0.21
N LYS A 114 -28.88 -3.08 -0.49
CA LYS A 114 -27.93 -3.94 0.18
C LYS A 114 -26.56 -3.31 0.21
N ALA A 115 -25.91 -3.37 1.37
CA ALA A 115 -24.48 -3.16 1.52
C ALA A 115 -23.86 -4.43 2.07
N SER A 116 -22.76 -4.89 1.48
CA SER A 116 -22.03 -6.05 1.99
C SER A 116 -20.53 -5.79 2.05
N MET A 117 -19.88 -6.43 3.01
CA MET A 117 -18.43 -6.40 3.19
C MET A 117 -17.89 -7.82 3.33
N THR A 118 -16.86 -8.14 2.55
CA THR A 118 -16.07 -9.37 2.67
C THR A 118 -14.62 -9.00 2.96
N ALA A 119 -14.04 -9.64 3.98
CA ALA A 119 -12.66 -9.43 4.37
C ALA A 119 -11.78 -10.58 3.90
N VAL A 120 -10.72 -10.26 3.17
CA VAL A 120 -9.77 -11.23 2.61
C VAL A 120 -8.38 -10.94 3.19
N PRO A 121 -7.93 -11.69 4.22
CA PRO A 121 -6.60 -11.53 4.78
C PRO A 121 -5.53 -12.04 3.81
N ALA A 122 -4.36 -11.41 3.82
CA ALA A 122 -3.24 -11.80 2.99
C ALA A 122 -1.90 -11.34 3.57
N ASN A 123 -0.82 -11.84 3.00
CA ASN A 123 0.52 -11.33 3.20
C ASN A 123 1.25 -11.21 1.86
N SER A 124 2.58 -11.09 1.85
CA SER A 124 3.37 -10.95 0.63
C SER A 124 3.41 -12.21 -0.24
N SER A 125 3.12 -13.37 0.34
CA SER A 125 3.37 -14.67 -0.28
C SER A 125 2.09 -15.42 -0.62
N GLN A 126 1.00 -15.17 0.10
CA GLN A 126 -0.27 -15.85 -0.10
C GLN A 126 -1.48 -14.99 0.30
N THR A 127 -2.63 -15.39 -0.25
CA THR A 127 -3.96 -14.96 0.19
C THR A 127 -4.57 -16.06 1.03
N PHE A 128 -5.15 -15.69 2.18
CA PHE A 128 -5.82 -16.63 3.07
C PHE A 128 -7.31 -16.76 2.71
N GLU A 129 -8.00 -17.68 3.38
CA GLU A 129 -9.45 -17.83 3.22
C GLU A 129 -10.18 -16.54 3.59
N ALA A 130 -11.15 -16.16 2.76
CA ALA A 130 -12.00 -15.00 3.01
C ALA A 130 -12.91 -15.26 4.21
N LEU A 131 -13.08 -14.25 5.06
CA LEU A 131 -14.07 -14.30 6.13
C LEU A 131 -15.48 -14.26 5.53
N SER A 132 -16.45 -14.83 6.26
CA SER A 132 -17.86 -14.76 5.89
C SER A 132 -18.30 -13.33 5.61
N ALA A 133 -19.01 -13.15 4.50
CA ALA A 133 -19.56 -11.86 4.13
C ALA A 133 -20.54 -11.37 5.20
N GLN A 134 -20.42 -10.10 5.57
CA GLN A 134 -21.43 -9.40 6.35
C GLN A 134 -22.33 -8.64 5.39
N VAL A 135 -23.63 -8.74 5.62
CA VAL A 135 -24.65 -8.16 4.74
C VAL A 135 -25.61 -7.35 5.60
N ASP A 136 -25.82 -6.10 5.21
CA ASP A 136 -26.94 -5.29 5.64
C ASP A 136 -27.90 -5.13 4.46
N GLU A 137 -29.11 -5.65 4.63
CA GLU A 137 -30.16 -5.67 3.62
C GLU A 137 -31.34 -4.83 4.10
N ALA A 138 -31.91 -4.04 3.18
CA ALA A 138 -32.99 -3.14 3.51
C ALA A 138 -34.24 -3.91 3.96
N THR A 139 -34.81 -3.47 5.08
CA THR A 139 -36.04 -4.06 5.65
C THR A 139 -37.32 -3.36 5.16
N VAL A 140 -37.17 -2.31 4.34
CA VAL A 140 -38.25 -1.51 3.78
C VAL A 140 -38.20 -1.55 2.25
N THR A 141 -39.36 -1.45 1.61
CA THR A 141 -39.48 -1.36 0.15
C THR A 141 -39.53 0.10 -0.29
N PRO A 142 -38.80 0.52 -1.35
CA PRO A 142 -37.91 -0.30 -2.20
C PRO A 142 -36.49 -0.47 -1.62
N GLY A 143 -36.13 0.34 -0.62
CA GLY A 143 -34.84 0.33 0.08
C GLY A 143 -34.70 1.59 0.95
N TYR A 144 -33.54 1.82 1.55
CA TYR A 144 -33.27 3.05 2.32
C TYR A 144 -32.92 4.20 1.37
N LEU A 145 -33.54 5.38 1.53
CA LEU A 145 -33.22 6.56 0.72
C LEU A 145 -31.81 7.05 1.06
N VAL A 146 -30.91 7.09 0.07
CA VAL A 146 -29.50 7.49 0.24
C VAL A 146 -29.11 8.66 -0.66
N LEU A 147 -30.09 9.32 -1.27
CA LEU A 147 -29.88 10.53 -2.04
C LEU A 147 -29.74 11.72 -1.09
N SER A 148 -28.73 12.58 -1.32
CA SER A 148 -28.50 13.80 -0.53
C SER A 148 -29.81 14.58 -0.28
N PRO A 149 -30.08 15.02 0.96
CA PRO A 149 -29.18 15.05 2.13
C PRO A 149 -29.21 13.78 3.00
N TYR A 150 -29.92 12.73 2.60
CA TYR A 150 -30.02 11.49 3.38
C TYR A 150 -28.78 10.61 3.15
N SER A 151 -28.24 10.07 4.24
CA SER A 151 -27.08 9.20 4.20
C SER A 151 -27.37 7.83 4.81
N TYR A 152 -26.60 6.85 4.37
CA TYR A 152 -26.48 5.54 4.99
C TYR A 152 -25.26 5.52 5.91
N SER A 153 -25.35 4.82 7.05
CA SER A 153 -24.21 4.63 7.94
C SER A 153 -24.25 3.24 8.54
N GLN A 154 -23.11 2.56 8.57
CA GLN A 154 -23.00 1.19 9.05
C GLN A 154 -21.62 0.93 9.62
N THR A 155 -21.53 -0.04 10.54
CA THR A 155 -20.25 -0.61 10.98
C THR A 155 -20.21 -2.11 10.67
N PHE A 156 -19.16 -2.54 9.99
CA PHE A 156 -18.83 -3.94 9.76
C PHE A 156 -17.63 -4.33 10.64
N ASN A 157 -17.60 -5.57 11.13
CA ASN A 157 -16.56 -6.02 12.04
C ASN A 157 -15.68 -7.08 11.37
N VAL A 158 -14.41 -6.76 11.11
CA VAL A 158 -13.46 -7.76 10.64
C VAL A 158 -13.02 -8.58 11.84
N GLY A 159 -13.28 -9.89 11.80
CA GLY A 159 -12.95 -10.81 12.87
C GLY A 159 -11.44 -11.09 12.99
N ALA A 160 -11.13 -12.14 13.75
CA ALA A 160 -9.77 -12.66 13.80
C ALA A 160 -9.32 -13.12 12.41
N VAL A 161 -8.05 -12.90 12.10
CA VAL A 161 -7.41 -13.37 10.87
C VAL A 161 -6.18 -14.22 11.23
N PRO A 162 -5.61 -15.01 10.29
CA PRO A 162 -4.38 -15.75 10.55
C PRO A 162 -3.26 -14.85 11.09
N ALA A 163 -2.47 -15.37 12.03
CA ALA A 163 -1.40 -14.61 12.69
C ALA A 163 -0.34 -14.11 11.70
N GLU A 164 -0.15 -14.81 10.57
CA GLU A 164 0.80 -14.45 9.52
C GLU A 164 0.24 -13.46 8.49
N ALA A 165 -1.02 -13.01 8.64
CA ALA A 165 -1.60 -12.00 7.77
C ALA A 165 -1.03 -10.61 8.11
N THR A 166 -0.53 -9.92 7.10
CA THR A 166 0.06 -8.58 7.25
C THR A 166 -0.86 -7.47 6.76
N TYR A 167 -1.92 -7.81 6.03
CA TYR A 167 -3.02 -6.92 5.68
C TYR A 167 -4.33 -7.68 5.50
N VAL A 168 -5.41 -6.92 5.46
CA VAL A 168 -6.71 -7.37 5.00
C VAL A 168 -7.17 -6.50 3.84
N THR A 169 -7.73 -7.15 2.82
CA THR A 169 -8.45 -6.48 1.74
C THR A 169 -9.94 -6.55 2.05
N LEU A 170 -10.58 -5.38 2.17
CA LEU A 170 -12.00 -5.24 2.45
C LEU A 170 -12.71 -4.95 1.14
N GLN A 171 -13.56 -5.86 0.71
CA GLN A 171 -14.34 -5.74 -0.51
C GLN A 171 -15.76 -5.32 -0.14
N PHE A 172 -16.15 -4.13 -0.59
CA PHE A 172 -17.49 -3.60 -0.40
C PHE A 172 -18.30 -3.74 -1.68
N GLN A 173 -19.58 -4.08 -1.53
CA GLN A 173 -20.56 -4.03 -2.61
C GLN A 173 -21.82 -3.30 -2.13
N TYR A 174 -22.31 -2.39 -2.97
CA TYR A 174 -23.53 -1.62 -2.74
C TYR A 174 -24.49 -1.85 -3.91
N ASP A 175 -25.68 -2.34 -3.61
CA ASP A 175 -26.75 -2.51 -4.59
C ASP A 175 -27.78 -1.39 -4.41
N TYR A 176 -27.92 -0.53 -5.41
CA TYR A 176 -28.88 0.56 -5.45
C TYR A 176 -30.05 0.25 -6.39
N LEU A 177 -31.19 0.86 -6.09
CA LEU A 177 -32.33 1.02 -6.99
C LEU A 177 -32.52 2.50 -7.30
N VAL A 178 -32.47 2.85 -8.57
CA VAL A 178 -32.75 4.22 -9.06
C VAL A 178 -34.13 4.22 -9.72
N GLN A 179 -34.99 5.15 -9.36
CA GLN A 179 -36.26 5.32 -10.07
C GLN A 179 -36.01 5.63 -11.55
N THR A 180 -36.72 4.98 -12.47
CA THR A 180 -36.56 5.23 -13.91
C THR A 180 -37.03 6.63 -14.32
N THR A 181 -38.08 7.12 -13.67
CA THR A 181 -38.59 8.50 -13.77
C THR A 181 -39.05 8.99 -12.38
N PRO A 182 -39.14 10.32 -12.15
CA PRO A 182 -39.59 10.84 -10.87
C PRO A 182 -40.96 10.26 -10.47
N THR A 183 -41.11 9.84 -9.21
CA THR A 183 -42.33 9.22 -8.65
C THR A 183 -42.68 7.82 -9.17
N SER A 184 -41.87 7.24 -10.07
CA SER A 184 -42.10 5.89 -10.61
C SER A 184 -41.96 4.79 -9.56
N SER A 185 -42.71 3.70 -9.75
CA SER A 185 -42.53 2.43 -9.04
C SER A 185 -41.65 1.43 -9.81
N GLU A 186 -41.09 1.84 -10.95
CA GLU A 186 -40.12 1.08 -11.72
C GLU A 186 -38.70 1.54 -11.37
N PHE A 187 -37.80 0.58 -11.21
CA PHE A 187 -36.44 0.84 -10.73
C PHE A 187 -35.40 0.16 -11.62
N ALA A 188 -34.29 0.84 -11.83
CA ALA A 188 -33.08 0.28 -12.41
C ALA A 188 -32.11 -0.11 -11.29
N LYS A 189 -31.62 -1.36 -11.32
CA LYS A 189 -30.56 -1.80 -10.42
C LYS A 189 -29.21 -1.26 -10.86
N GLN A 190 -28.45 -0.72 -9.93
CA GLN A 190 -27.05 -0.32 -10.11
C GLN A 190 -26.22 -0.92 -9.00
N THR A 191 -25.06 -1.48 -9.32
CA THR A 191 -24.15 -2.08 -8.34
C THR A 191 -22.82 -1.36 -8.38
N ALA A 192 -22.39 -0.86 -7.23
CA ALA A 192 -21.06 -0.30 -7.03
C ALA A 192 -20.23 -1.27 -6.19
N THR A 193 -18.92 -1.31 -6.44
CA THR A 193 -17.96 -2.06 -5.64
C THR A 193 -16.78 -1.17 -5.29
N ASP A 194 -16.28 -1.30 -4.07
CA ASP A 194 -15.06 -0.63 -3.62
C ASP A 194 -14.13 -1.61 -2.91
N THR A 195 -12.86 -1.27 -2.82
CA THR A 195 -11.86 -2.09 -2.12
C THR A 195 -10.92 -1.22 -1.31
N LEU A 196 -10.75 -1.59 -0.04
CA LEU A 196 -9.75 -0.99 0.86
C LEU A 196 -8.71 -2.02 1.27
N THR A 197 -7.44 -1.62 1.31
CA THR A 197 -6.37 -2.39 1.94
C THR A 197 -6.01 -1.75 3.27
N VAL A 198 -6.07 -2.54 4.35
CA VAL A 198 -5.73 -2.08 5.70
C VAL A 198 -4.65 -2.99 6.28
N ALA A 199 -3.56 -2.39 6.75
CA ALA A 199 -2.45 -3.11 7.33
C ALA A 199 -2.84 -3.74 8.69
N ILE A 200 -2.23 -4.89 8.98
CA ILE A 200 -2.37 -5.58 10.26
C ILE A 200 -1.07 -5.45 11.03
N THR A 201 -1.16 -4.83 12.20
CA THR A 201 -0.05 -4.67 13.12
C THR A 201 0.36 -6.04 13.63
N GLN A 202 1.61 -6.40 13.33
CA GLN A 202 2.23 -7.61 13.85
C GLN A 202 2.69 -7.36 15.27
N THR A 203 2.16 -8.13 16.22
CA THR A 203 2.73 -8.17 17.57
C THR A 203 3.98 -9.02 17.49
N SER A 204 5.17 -8.41 17.62
CA SER A 204 6.41 -9.17 17.75
C SER A 204 6.36 -9.96 19.06
N THR A 205 6.10 -11.26 18.98
CA THR A 205 6.35 -12.17 20.10
C THR A 205 7.87 -12.26 20.25
N ASP A 206 8.42 -11.47 21.15
CA ASP A 206 9.82 -11.60 21.56
C ASP A 206 9.95 -12.97 22.26
N ALA A 207 10.58 -13.92 21.58
CA ALA A 207 10.92 -15.20 22.15
C ALA A 207 12.12 -14.98 23.09
N GLY A 208 11.85 -14.89 24.39
CA GLY A 208 12.86 -14.93 25.45
C GLY A 208 13.42 -16.33 25.68
#